data_AF-A0A8S3W4A0-F1
#
_entry.id   AF-A0A8S3W4A0-F1
#
_cell.length_a   1.000
_cell.length_b   1.000
_cell.length_c   1.000
_cell.angle_alpha   90.00
_cell.angle_beta   90.00
_cell.angle_gamma   90.00
#
_symmetry.space_group_name_H-M   'P 1'
#
loop_
_entity.id
_entity.type
_entity.pdbx_description
1 polymer ?
#
loop_
_entity_poly.entity_id
_entity_poly.type
_entity_poly.pdbx_seq_one_letter_code
_entity_poly.pdbx_strand_id
1 'polypeptide(L)'
;MTNTDILERDIGSLNTAGLEKLIDDICGIIHKACEESMPTKKGRSLMKHRPLWWTEKLTDLKKEVIQLHHRLNRMRRRNLPLDQLAEELNNKKAIYAEELRAESSRSFKEFCELQTKENVWTLTNRLLKDTAPKRPPATIKIGDNYTSSETETAQALLDHFYGDDTPDNDTHQHQFLRSRIGNEPDGVDEPPFAVEEMEASSRMAVWERLSSVSKVQKLYIKKRLKLHTSCSVFQAELLAIKEACEWTLDRRLKQGDERHQRGTRMHMGFKEVIQILSDSQAALRALQKRSNTHPIVAKTHDTIYTAAQVDLNFIFSWVKGHAGDAGNEIADETAKGAATQHKTPDYAKFPMSFVKRTMREKTWRTWQTRYESAEQGARTKELLPKLTDICALWKATKVSFQLTQALTGHGYHKEYLHRFKIAADPFCPCDNTTTQTLTHLLRECPRFEYNRLRHEMLCSNLRISPYCVTELSNKQSAIESFVTFINYIIDKLKGFNKL
;
A
#
# COMPACT_ATOMS: atom_id res chain seq x y z
N MET A 1 49.88 3.90 -18.61
CA MET A 1 50.82 3.53 -17.52
C MET A 1 50.07 2.58 -16.61
N THR A 2 50.61 1.39 -16.40
CA THR A 2 49.97 0.26 -15.70
C THR A 2 49.82 0.55 -14.21
N ASN A 3 48.69 0.12 -13.64
CA ASN A 3 48.19 0.45 -12.29
C ASN A 3 48.99 -0.18 -11.12
N THR A 4 50.23 -0.64 -11.38
CA THR A 4 51.06 -1.42 -10.45
C THR A 4 52.05 -0.57 -9.65
N ASP A 5 52.13 0.74 -9.87
CA ASP A 5 53.30 1.55 -9.47
C ASP A 5 53.07 2.49 -8.25
N ILE A 6 51.91 2.40 -7.58
CA ILE A 6 51.57 3.29 -6.45
C ILE A 6 51.81 2.62 -5.09
N LEU A 7 51.64 1.29 -4.99
CA LEU A 7 51.83 0.55 -3.74
C LEU A 7 53.30 0.24 -3.43
N GLU A 8 54.20 0.39 -4.40
CA GLU A 8 55.65 0.15 -4.25
C GLU A 8 56.46 1.43 -3.97
N ARG A 9 55.81 2.59 -3.87
CA ARG A 9 56.50 3.86 -3.58
C ARG A 9 56.90 3.96 -2.10
N ASP A 10 58.19 4.17 -1.84
CA ASP A 10 58.71 4.36 -0.49
C ASP A 10 58.30 5.74 0.07
N ILE A 11 57.26 5.73 0.90
CA ILE A 11 56.63 6.91 1.51
C ILE A 11 57.66 7.72 2.33
N GLY A 12 58.69 7.07 2.89
CA GLY A 12 59.71 7.73 3.71
C GLY A 12 60.65 8.66 2.93
N SER A 13 60.69 8.53 1.60
CA SER A 13 61.59 9.31 0.72
C SER A 13 60.94 10.56 0.10
N LEU A 14 59.63 10.75 0.29
CA LEU A 14 58.87 11.80 -0.37
C LEU A 14 58.87 13.11 0.42
N ASN A 15 59.10 14.23 -0.27
CA ASN A 15 58.88 15.56 0.28
C ASN A 15 57.37 15.87 0.38
N THR A 16 56.99 16.96 1.07
CA THR A 16 55.58 17.33 1.29
C THR A 16 54.77 17.43 0.00
N ALA A 17 55.33 18.01 -1.06
CA ALA A 17 54.66 18.10 -2.37
C ALA A 17 54.49 16.72 -3.04
N GLY A 18 55.46 15.83 -2.88
CA GLY A 18 55.37 14.45 -3.36
C GLY A 18 54.34 13.62 -2.60
N LEU A 19 54.17 13.89 -1.30
CA LEU A 19 53.18 13.23 -0.46
C LEU A 19 51.75 13.69 -0.81
N GLU A 20 51.54 14.99 -1.03
CA GLU A 20 50.25 15.51 -1.50
C GLU A 20 49.86 14.92 -2.85
N LYS A 21 50.82 14.85 -3.78
CA LYS A 21 50.59 14.24 -5.09
C LYS A 21 50.23 12.75 -4.99
N LEU A 22 50.87 12.01 -4.07
CA LEU A 22 50.54 10.60 -3.83
C LEU A 22 49.14 10.44 -3.24
N ILE A 23 48.74 11.33 -2.33
CA ILE A 23 47.38 11.35 -1.75
C ILE A 23 46.36 11.60 -2.86
N ASP A 24 46.59 12.58 -3.73
CA ASP A 24 45.71 12.89 -4.86
C ASP A 24 45.59 11.70 -5.82
N ASP A 25 46.70 11.02 -6.12
CA ASP A 25 46.73 9.82 -6.97
C ASP A 25 45.89 8.68 -6.34
N ILE A 26 46.06 8.41 -5.04
CA ILE A 26 45.29 7.36 -4.32
C ILE A 26 43.81 7.72 -4.23
N CYS A 27 43.49 8.98 -3.88
CA CYS A 27 42.12 9.47 -3.83
C CYS A 27 41.45 9.35 -5.20
N GLY A 28 42.16 9.69 -6.28
CA GLY A 28 41.67 9.53 -7.66
C GLY A 28 41.32 8.08 -8.01
N ILE A 29 42.16 7.12 -7.60
CA ILE A 29 41.89 5.69 -7.82
C ILE A 29 40.68 5.21 -7.01
N ILE A 30 40.57 5.61 -5.75
CA ILE A 30 39.42 5.26 -4.90
C ILE A 30 38.14 5.83 -5.51
N HIS A 31 38.15 7.08 -5.96
CA HIS A 31 37.01 7.71 -6.62
C HIS A 31 36.60 6.97 -7.88
N LYS A 32 37.56 6.60 -8.73
CA LYS A 32 37.29 5.84 -9.96
C LYS A 32 36.72 4.45 -9.67
N ALA A 33 37.30 3.71 -8.72
CA ALA A 33 36.79 2.40 -8.30
C ALA A 33 35.37 2.51 -7.70
N CYS A 34 35.10 3.59 -6.98
CA CYS A 34 33.79 3.91 -6.41
C CYS A 34 32.76 4.24 -7.50
N GLU A 35 33.12 4.99 -8.54
CA GLU A 35 32.25 5.29 -9.69
C GLU A 35 31.93 4.04 -10.53
N GLU A 36 32.90 3.14 -10.70
CA GLU A 36 32.72 1.89 -11.45
C GLU A 36 31.91 0.84 -10.66
N SER A 37 32.11 0.77 -9.33
CA SER A 37 31.49 -0.27 -8.49
C SER A 37 30.14 0.15 -7.88
N MET A 38 29.88 1.45 -7.73
CA MET A 38 28.62 1.95 -7.20
C MET A 38 27.78 2.55 -8.32
N PRO A 39 26.60 1.98 -8.66
CA PRO A 39 25.73 2.60 -9.63
C PRO A 39 25.36 3.99 -9.14
N THR A 40 25.81 5.02 -9.87
CA THR A 40 25.40 6.39 -9.59
C THR A 40 23.90 6.43 -9.70
N LYS A 41 23.23 6.60 -8.55
CA LYS A 41 21.80 6.82 -8.52
C LYS A 41 21.61 8.10 -9.33
N LYS A 42 21.22 7.97 -10.62
CA LYS A 42 20.84 9.11 -11.47
C LYS A 42 19.98 9.96 -10.57
N GLY A 43 20.54 11.09 -10.15
CA GLY A 43 19.82 11.99 -9.27
C GLY A 43 18.52 12.21 -10.00
N ARG A 44 17.39 11.75 -9.43
CA ARG A 44 16.15 12.41 -9.76
C ARG A 44 16.47 13.83 -9.39
N SER A 45 16.72 14.66 -10.40
CA SER A 45 16.62 16.08 -10.24
C SER A 45 15.27 16.24 -9.59
N LEU A 46 15.27 16.49 -8.28
CA LEU A 46 14.15 17.13 -7.63
C LEU A 46 14.20 18.55 -8.21
N MET A 47 13.89 18.69 -9.50
CA MET A 47 13.12 19.83 -9.95
C MET A 47 11.95 19.81 -9.00
N LYS A 48 12.02 20.64 -7.97
CA LYS A 48 10.84 21.04 -7.21
C LYS A 48 9.87 21.43 -8.30
N HIS A 49 8.88 20.58 -8.57
CA HIS A 49 7.86 20.84 -9.56
C HIS A 49 7.14 22.09 -9.07
N ARG A 50 7.66 23.25 -9.46
CA ARG A 50 6.93 24.50 -9.33
C ARG A 50 5.76 24.34 -10.29
N PRO A 51 4.53 24.55 -9.83
CA PRO A 51 3.41 24.57 -10.74
C PRO A 51 3.71 25.55 -11.89
N LEU A 52 3.25 25.24 -13.10
CA LEU A 52 3.50 26.10 -14.28
C LEU A 52 3.03 27.55 -14.07
N TRP A 53 2.04 27.76 -13.20
CA TRP A 53 1.52 29.06 -12.81
C TRP A 53 2.38 29.82 -11.78
N TRP A 54 3.48 29.23 -11.33
CA TRP A 54 4.35 29.83 -10.33
C TRP A 54 5.35 30.80 -10.97
N THR A 55 5.17 32.09 -10.70
CA THR A 55 6.01 33.15 -11.28
C THR A 55 7.18 33.55 -10.38
N GLU A 56 8.16 34.28 -10.93
CA GLU A 56 9.24 34.89 -10.15
C GLU A 56 8.69 35.91 -9.15
N LYS A 57 7.69 36.71 -9.55
CA LYS A 57 6.96 37.64 -8.67
C LYS A 57 6.41 36.96 -7.40
N LEU A 58 5.80 35.78 -7.52
CA LEU A 58 5.33 35.00 -6.36
C LEU A 58 6.49 34.48 -5.50
N THR A 59 7.63 34.18 -6.11
CA THR A 59 8.83 33.76 -5.40
C THR A 59 9.38 34.90 -4.54
N ASP A 60 9.41 36.11 -5.07
CA ASP A 60 9.95 37.27 -4.34
C ASP A 60 8.99 37.76 -3.25
N LEU A 61 7.69 37.81 -3.52
CA LEU A 61 6.67 38.08 -2.47
C LEU A 61 6.74 37.05 -1.33
N LYS A 62 6.95 35.76 -1.66
CA LYS A 62 7.14 34.71 -0.65
C LYS A 62 8.40 34.94 0.19
N LYS A 63 9.52 35.35 -0.43
CA LYS A 63 10.75 35.67 0.30
C LYS A 63 10.53 36.85 1.25
N GLU A 64 9.87 37.91 0.80
CA GLU A 64 9.57 39.09 1.63
C GLU A 64 8.73 38.72 2.86
N VAL A 65 7.66 37.92 2.67
CA VAL A 65 6.81 37.45 3.78
C VAL A 65 7.62 36.61 4.79
N ILE A 66 8.50 35.73 4.31
CA ILE A 66 9.35 34.91 5.18
C ILE A 66 10.36 35.78 5.94
N GLN A 67 10.99 36.74 5.26
CA GLN A 67 11.95 37.66 5.88
C GLN A 67 11.30 38.52 6.96
N LEU A 68 10.12 39.09 6.69
CA LEU A 68 9.33 39.85 7.68
C LEU A 68 8.89 38.96 8.85
N HIS A 69 8.45 37.73 8.58
CA HIS A 69 8.10 36.78 9.64
C HIS A 69 9.29 36.46 10.55
N HIS A 70 10.48 36.22 9.97
CA HIS A 70 11.71 35.98 10.74
C HIS A 70 12.15 37.24 11.51
N ARG A 71 12.00 38.43 10.93
CA ARG A 71 12.29 39.71 11.60
C ARG A 71 11.36 39.93 12.80
N LEU A 72 10.06 39.69 12.65
CA LEU A 72 9.07 39.77 13.73
C LEU A 72 9.38 38.78 14.85
N ASN A 73 9.71 37.53 14.53
CA ASN A 73 10.10 36.54 15.53
C ASN A 73 11.41 36.92 16.28
N ARG A 74 12.36 37.58 15.62
CA ARG A 74 13.58 38.10 16.26
C ARG A 74 13.29 39.27 17.20
N MET A 75 12.45 40.22 16.78
CA MET A 75 12.04 41.38 17.60
C MET A 75 11.22 40.95 18.82
N ARG A 76 10.33 39.97 18.63
CA ARG A 76 9.54 39.36 19.72
C ARG A 76 10.42 38.73 20.80
N ARG A 77 11.52 38.08 20.40
CA ARG A 77 12.50 37.52 21.36
C ARG A 77 13.29 38.60 22.13
N ARG A 78 13.30 39.84 21.64
CA ARG A 78 14.01 40.98 22.25
C ARG A 78 13.07 41.97 22.96
N ASN A 79 11.78 41.65 23.11
CA ASN A 79 10.75 42.52 23.71
C ASN A 79 10.70 43.94 23.13
N LEU A 80 10.96 44.09 21.83
CA LEU A 80 10.85 45.36 21.10
C LEU A 80 9.41 45.56 20.58
N PRO A 81 8.95 46.80 20.34
CA PRO A 81 7.61 47.07 19.80
C PRO A 81 7.39 46.38 18.45
N LEU A 82 6.23 45.72 18.30
CA LEU A 82 5.93 44.81 17.17
C LEU A 82 4.83 45.31 16.24
N ASP A 83 4.05 46.32 16.65
CA ASP A 83 2.75 46.62 16.03
C ASP A 83 2.88 47.01 14.55
N GLN A 84 3.80 47.93 14.22
CA GLN A 84 4.06 48.36 12.85
C GLN A 84 4.54 47.19 11.96
N LEU A 85 5.36 46.29 12.51
CA LEU A 85 5.97 45.19 11.77
C LEU A 85 4.99 44.02 11.59
N ALA A 86 4.05 43.86 12.52
CA ALA A 86 2.94 42.92 12.42
C ALA A 86 1.92 43.37 11.37
N GLU A 87 1.62 44.67 11.32
CA GLU A 87 0.77 45.27 10.30
C GLU A 87 1.40 45.13 8.90
N GLU A 88 2.68 45.45 8.76
CA GLU A 88 3.44 45.27 7.51
C GLU A 88 3.44 43.80 7.04
N LEU A 89 3.62 42.84 7.96
CA LEU A 89 3.55 41.41 7.64
C LEU A 89 2.15 41.00 7.17
N ASN A 90 1.09 41.51 7.81
CA ASN A 90 -0.29 41.22 7.42
C ASN A 90 -0.61 41.78 6.03
N ASN A 91 -0.18 43.01 5.75
CA ASN A 91 -0.35 43.64 4.42
C ASN A 91 0.38 42.84 3.33
N LYS A 92 1.64 42.46 3.57
CA LYS A 92 2.43 41.66 2.62
C LYS A 92 1.86 40.24 2.43
N LYS A 93 1.30 39.62 3.47
CA LYS A 93 0.58 38.35 3.35
C LYS A 93 -0.69 38.48 2.51
N ALA A 94 -1.45 39.58 2.66
CA ALA A 94 -2.66 39.83 1.89
C ALA A 94 -2.33 39.98 0.39
N ILE A 95 -1.31 40.79 0.07
CA ILE A 95 -0.81 40.98 -1.31
C ILE A 95 -0.34 39.64 -1.90
N TYR A 96 0.48 38.88 -1.16
CA TYR A 96 0.93 37.56 -1.63
C TYR A 96 -0.24 36.60 -1.88
N ALA A 97 -1.24 36.57 -0.99
CA ALA A 97 -2.40 35.68 -1.13
C ALA A 97 -3.32 36.08 -2.29
N GLU A 98 -3.45 37.38 -2.58
CA GLU A 98 -4.19 37.89 -3.72
C GLU A 98 -3.49 37.55 -5.04
N GLU A 99 -2.19 37.82 -5.14
CA GLU A 99 -1.40 37.50 -6.33
C GLU A 99 -1.35 35.99 -6.58
N LEU A 100 -1.25 35.17 -5.52
CA LEU A 100 -1.30 33.72 -5.61
C LEU A 100 -2.62 33.23 -6.22
N ARG A 101 -3.75 33.81 -5.80
CA ARG A 101 -5.07 33.51 -6.36
C ARG A 101 -5.22 34.00 -7.80
N ALA A 102 -4.70 35.19 -8.11
CA ALA A 102 -4.76 35.76 -9.45
C ALA A 102 -3.98 34.91 -10.47
N GLU A 103 -2.73 34.56 -10.17
CA GLU A 103 -1.86 33.79 -11.09
C GLU A 103 -2.34 32.34 -11.25
N SER A 104 -2.77 31.69 -10.17
CA SER A 104 -3.35 30.34 -10.26
C SER A 104 -4.67 30.33 -11.05
N SER A 105 -5.53 31.33 -10.89
CA SER A 105 -6.78 31.45 -11.66
C SER A 105 -6.54 31.79 -13.12
N ARG A 106 -5.58 32.68 -13.42
CA ARG A 106 -5.22 33.05 -14.80
C ARG A 106 -4.67 31.86 -15.56
N SER A 107 -3.70 31.16 -14.98
CA SER A 107 -3.14 29.96 -15.61
C SER A 107 -4.17 28.85 -15.77
N PHE A 108 -5.13 28.72 -14.85
CA PHE A 108 -6.23 27.77 -15.01
C PHE A 108 -7.18 28.16 -16.15
N LYS A 109 -7.47 29.46 -16.32
CA LYS A 109 -8.27 29.96 -17.45
C LYS A 109 -7.57 29.74 -18.79
N GLU A 110 -6.30 30.14 -18.90
CA GLU A 110 -5.48 29.89 -20.10
C GLU A 110 -5.39 28.38 -20.40
N PHE A 111 -5.22 27.57 -19.36
CA PHE A 111 -5.23 26.12 -19.50
C PHE A 111 -6.55 25.59 -20.08
N CYS A 112 -7.69 26.08 -19.58
CA CYS A 112 -9.02 25.71 -20.10
C CYS A 112 -9.24 26.17 -21.54
N GLU A 113 -8.72 27.34 -21.91
CA GLU A 113 -8.82 27.90 -23.27
C GLU A 113 -7.94 27.15 -24.28
N LEU A 114 -6.82 26.55 -23.84
CA LEU A 114 -5.90 25.76 -24.67
C LEU A 114 -6.36 24.31 -24.93
N GLN A 115 -7.47 23.85 -24.35
CA GLN A 115 -7.96 22.47 -24.55
C GLN A 115 -8.81 22.33 -25.83
N THR A 116 -8.17 22.05 -26.97
CA THR A 116 -8.84 21.46 -28.14
C THR A 116 -9.07 19.95 -27.94
N LYS A 117 -10.00 19.34 -28.71
CA LYS A 117 -10.39 17.91 -28.60
C LYS A 117 -9.20 16.92 -28.60
N GLU A 118 -8.07 17.29 -29.20
CA GLU A 118 -6.85 16.45 -29.25
C GLU A 118 -6.00 16.52 -27.97
N ASN A 119 -6.11 17.58 -27.16
CA ASN A 119 -5.25 17.81 -25.99
C ASN A 119 -5.81 17.28 -24.67
N VAL A 120 -7.09 16.91 -24.60
CA VAL A 120 -7.70 16.38 -23.37
C VAL A 120 -7.00 15.07 -22.93
N TRP A 121 -6.59 14.25 -23.90
CA TRP A 121 -5.94 12.96 -23.64
C TRP A 121 -4.49 13.06 -23.20
N THR A 122 -3.78 14.14 -23.54
CA THR A 122 -2.39 14.32 -23.09
C THR A 122 -2.32 14.61 -21.59
N LEU A 123 -3.34 15.28 -21.02
CA LEU A 123 -3.49 15.50 -19.58
C LEU A 123 -3.89 14.23 -18.85
N THR A 124 -4.86 13.45 -19.37
CA THR A 124 -5.24 12.16 -18.80
C THR A 124 -4.02 11.24 -18.73
N ASN A 125 -3.23 11.19 -19.80
CA ASN A 125 -1.97 10.44 -19.83
C ASN A 125 -0.88 11.00 -18.91
N ARG A 126 -0.90 12.31 -18.58
CA ARG A 126 0.06 12.92 -17.64
C ARG A 126 -0.33 12.69 -16.18
N LEU A 127 -1.63 12.67 -15.86
CA LEU A 127 -2.16 12.37 -14.53
C LEU A 127 -2.13 10.86 -14.23
N LEU A 128 -2.29 10.02 -15.24
CA LEU A 128 -2.16 8.56 -15.13
C LEU A 128 -0.70 8.08 -15.05
N LYS A 129 0.29 8.94 -15.38
CA LYS A 129 1.72 8.58 -15.41
C LYS A 129 2.37 8.30 -14.04
N ASP A 130 1.67 8.52 -12.92
CA ASP A 130 2.10 8.04 -11.60
C ASP A 130 1.69 6.58 -11.31
N THR A 131 0.99 5.94 -12.25
CA THR A 131 0.86 4.49 -12.30
C THR A 131 1.45 4.03 -13.63
N ALA A 132 2.59 3.33 -13.57
CA ALA A 132 3.09 2.64 -14.74
C ALA A 132 1.95 1.80 -15.33
N PRO A 133 1.68 1.84 -16.64
CA PRO A 133 0.75 0.89 -17.24
C PRO A 133 1.24 -0.50 -16.88
N LYS A 134 0.36 -1.35 -16.34
CA LYS A 134 0.65 -2.78 -16.19
C LYS A 134 0.84 -3.34 -17.59
N ARG A 135 2.08 -3.29 -18.07
CA ARG A 135 2.48 -4.14 -19.18
C ARG A 135 2.36 -5.57 -18.67
N PRO A 136 1.69 -6.49 -19.39
CA PRO A 136 1.92 -7.90 -19.13
C PRO A 136 3.44 -8.14 -19.21
N PRO A 137 4.01 -8.99 -18.34
CA PRO A 137 5.45 -9.15 -18.27
C PRO A 137 5.97 -9.66 -19.63
N ALA A 138 6.71 -8.81 -20.35
CA ALA A 138 7.65 -9.26 -21.37
C ALA A 138 8.88 -9.75 -20.60
N THR A 139 8.88 -11.05 -20.28
CA THR A 139 9.53 -11.49 -19.06
C THR A 139 11.03 -11.72 -19.20
N ILE A 140 11.60 -11.90 -20.41
CA ILE A 140 13.03 -12.24 -20.58
C ILE A 140 13.58 -11.64 -21.88
N LYS A 141 14.84 -11.14 -21.85
CA LYS A 141 15.58 -10.70 -23.05
C LYS A 141 16.42 -11.87 -23.56
N ILE A 142 16.24 -12.24 -24.83
CA ILE A 142 17.05 -13.25 -25.52
C ILE A 142 17.84 -12.52 -26.61
N GLY A 143 19.16 -12.45 -26.48
CA GLY A 143 20.00 -11.62 -27.35
C GLY A 143 19.59 -10.15 -27.30
N ASP A 144 19.11 -9.60 -28.42
CA ASP A 144 18.66 -8.20 -28.56
C ASP A 144 17.14 -7.98 -28.57
N ASN A 145 16.34 -9.05 -28.51
CA ASN A 145 14.88 -8.96 -28.52
C ASN A 145 14.26 -9.46 -27.19
N TYR A 146 13.04 -9.02 -26.91
CA TYR A 146 12.27 -9.42 -25.73
C TYR A 146 11.16 -10.40 -26.12
N THR A 147 10.91 -11.39 -25.26
CA THR A 147 9.80 -12.34 -25.46
C THR A 147 8.45 -11.62 -25.42
N SER A 148 7.56 -12.02 -26.33
CA SER A 148 6.26 -11.37 -26.58
C SER A 148 5.07 -12.11 -25.97
N SER A 149 5.24 -13.39 -25.62
CA SER A 149 4.20 -14.22 -24.99
C SER A 149 4.72 -15.02 -23.79
N GLU A 150 3.79 -15.51 -22.97
CA GLU A 150 4.08 -16.37 -21.81
C GLU A 150 4.68 -17.73 -22.24
N THR A 151 4.22 -18.29 -23.36
CA THR A 151 4.73 -19.55 -23.91
C THR A 151 6.15 -19.39 -24.47
N GLU A 152 6.42 -18.28 -25.15
CA GLU A 152 7.75 -17.95 -25.66
C GLU A 152 8.74 -17.71 -24.52
N THR A 153 8.27 -17.07 -23.44
CA THR A 153 9.07 -16.88 -22.21
C THR A 153 9.41 -18.22 -21.55
N ALA A 154 8.44 -19.14 -21.45
CA ALA A 154 8.67 -20.45 -20.86
C ALA A 154 9.66 -21.28 -21.67
N GLN A 155 9.53 -21.26 -23.01
CA GLN A 155 10.46 -21.96 -23.90
C GLN A 155 11.88 -21.40 -23.79
N ALA A 156 12.01 -20.07 -23.76
CA ALA A 156 13.30 -19.41 -23.58
C ALA A 156 14.01 -19.77 -22.27
N LEU A 157 13.26 -19.96 -21.19
CA LEU A 157 13.82 -20.43 -19.91
C LEU A 157 14.29 -21.87 -20.02
N LEU A 158 13.49 -22.72 -20.67
CA LEU A 158 13.86 -24.13 -20.88
C LEU A 158 15.15 -24.23 -21.69
N ASP A 159 15.24 -23.53 -22.82
CA ASP A 159 16.42 -23.58 -23.68
C ASP A 159 17.66 -22.97 -22.98
N HIS A 160 17.49 -21.97 -22.11
CA HIS A 160 18.63 -21.36 -21.39
C HIS A 160 19.17 -22.23 -20.25
N PHE A 161 18.28 -22.88 -19.48
CA PHE A 161 18.69 -23.69 -18.33
C PHE A 161 18.92 -25.16 -18.69
N TYR A 162 18.30 -25.64 -19.77
CA TYR A 162 18.25 -27.03 -20.20
C TYR A 162 18.41 -27.12 -21.73
N GLY A 163 19.38 -26.39 -22.29
CA GLY A 163 19.69 -26.48 -23.72
C GLY A 163 20.16 -27.88 -24.13
N ASP A 164 20.09 -28.17 -25.43
CA ASP A 164 20.49 -29.46 -25.98
C ASP A 164 21.95 -29.79 -25.64
N ASP A 165 22.16 -31.01 -25.14
CA ASP A 165 23.49 -31.53 -24.78
C ASP A 165 24.30 -31.81 -26.06
N THR A 166 24.93 -30.75 -26.57
CA THR A 166 25.69 -30.73 -27.82
C THR A 166 27.18 -30.51 -27.56
N PRO A 167 28.09 -31.22 -28.28
CA PRO A 167 29.53 -31.09 -28.07
C PRO A 167 30.09 -29.66 -28.22
N ASP A 168 29.38 -28.81 -28.97
CA ASP A 168 29.79 -27.43 -29.27
C ASP A 168 29.70 -26.49 -28.05
N ASN A 169 28.88 -26.83 -27.06
CA ASN A 169 28.72 -26.06 -25.80
C ASN A 169 29.36 -26.76 -24.58
N ASP A 170 30.16 -27.80 -24.80
CA ASP A 170 30.72 -28.61 -23.72
C ASP A 170 31.78 -27.86 -22.89
N THR A 171 31.62 -27.94 -21.57
CA THR A 171 32.72 -27.58 -20.65
C THR A 171 33.80 -28.68 -20.66
N HIS A 172 35.00 -28.37 -20.17
CA HIS A 172 36.09 -29.35 -20.05
C HIS A 172 35.68 -30.64 -19.29
N GLN A 173 34.75 -30.54 -18.33
CA GLN A 173 34.20 -31.71 -17.63
C GLN A 173 33.26 -32.54 -18.52
N HIS A 174 32.44 -31.91 -19.36
CA HIS A 174 31.57 -32.61 -20.31
C HIS A 174 32.39 -33.36 -21.37
N GLN A 175 33.44 -32.72 -21.91
CA GLN A 175 34.36 -33.37 -22.85
C GLN A 175 35.05 -34.60 -22.22
N PHE A 176 35.48 -34.47 -20.96
CA PHE A 176 36.08 -35.58 -20.22
C PHE A 176 35.07 -36.73 -19.99
N LEU A 177 33.83 -36.42 -19.62
CA LEU A 177 32.76 -37.42 -19.43
C LEU A 177 32.41 -38.13 -20.75
N ARG A 178 32.20 -37.39 -21.85
CA ARG A 178 31.94 -37.98 -23.17
C ARG A 178 33.09 -38.87 -23.64
N SER A 179 34.35 -38.47 -23.41
CA SER A 179 35.52 -39.31 -23.76
C SER A 179 35.59 -40.63 -22.99
N ARG A 180 34.88 -40.75 -21.86
CA ARG A 180 34.80 -41.98 -21.05
C ARG A 180 33.57 -42.84 -21.37
N ILE A 181 32.56 -42.29 -22.04
CA ILE A 181 31.32 -43.00 -22.40
C ILE A 181 31.48 -43.47 -23.84
N GLY A 182 31.94 -44.72 -24.00
CA GLY A 182 32.41 -45.24 -25.29
C GLY A 182 31.33 -45.55 -26.32
N ASN A 183 30.04 -45.66 -25.96
CA ASN A 183 28.91 -45.87 -26.88
C ASN A 183 27.59 -45.41 -26.21
N GLU A 184 26.65 -44.91 -27.02
CA GLU A 184 25.26 -44.69 -26.60
C GLU A 184 24.62 -46.02 -26.16
N PRO A 185 23.87 -46.06 -25.04
CA PRO A 185 23.09 -47.22 -24.67
C PRO A 185 21.97 -47.44 -25.71
N ASP A 186 22.01 -48.57 -26.42
CA ASP A 186 20.99 -48.97 -27.41
C ASP A 186 19.75 -49.55 -26.70
N GLY A 187 19.13 -48.73 -25.84
CA GLY A 187 17.92 -49.05 -25.09
C GLY A 187 16.70 -48.37 -25.70
N VAL A 188 15.53 -49.01 -25.55
CA VAL A 188 14.24 -48.41 -25.92
C VAL A 188 14.02 -47.13 -25.10
N ASP A 189 13.65 -46.03 -25.77
CA ASP A 189 13.28 -44.78 -25.11
C ASP A 189 12.24 -45.05 -24.01
N GLU A 190 12.52 -44.52 -22.82
CA GLU A 190 11.64 -44.67 -21.68
C GLU A 190 10.28 -44.03 -22.00
N PRO A 191 9.15 -44.72 -21.74
CA PRO A 191 7.84 -44.16 -22.04
C PRO A 191 7.62 -42.85 -21.26
N PRO A 192 6.86 -41.88 -21.82
CA PRO A 192 6.58 -40.63 -21.15
C PRO A 192 5.91 -40.88 -19.79
N PHE A 193 6.34 -40.14 -18.76
CA PHE A 193 5.87 -40.30 -17.39
C PHE A 193 4.35 -40.43 -17.33
N ALA A 194 3.88 -41.51 -16.71
CA ALA A 194 2.46 -41.66 -16.42
C ALA A 194 2.03 -40.58 -15.41
N VAL A 195 0.80 -40.09 -15.52
CA VAL A 195 0.25 -39.09 -14.58
C VAL A 195 0.36 -39.57 -13.13
N GLU A 196 0.27 -40.88 -12.89
CA GLU A 196 0.48 -41.50 -11.57
C GLU A 196 1.93 -41.39 -11.05
N GLU A 197 2.94 -41.39 -11.92
CA GLU A 197 4.35 -41.22 -11.56
C GLU A 197 4.69 -39.77 -11.21
N MET A 198 4.06 -38.81 -11.90
CA MET A 198 4.12 -37.40 -11.52
C MET A 198 3.42 -37.14 -10.18
N GLU A 199 2.29 -37.81 -9.92
CA GLU A 199 1.63 -37.79 -8.61
C GLU A 199 2.46 -38.49 -7.52
N ALA A 200 3.18 -39.57 -7.85
CA ALA A 200 4.08 -40.25 -6.92
C ALA A 200 5.31 -39.40 -6.60
N SER A 201 5.92 -38.74 -7.59
CA SER A 201 7.06 -37.83 -7.39
C SER A 201 6.68 -36.60 -6.56
N SER A 202 5.45 -36.09 -6.72
CA SER A 202 4.93 -35.01 -5.86
C SER A 202 4.57 -35.49 -4.44
N ARG A 203 4.32 -36.79 -4.23
CA ARG A 203 4.22 -37.41 -2.90
C ARG A 203 5.59 -37.69 -2.26
N MET A 204 6.63 -38.00 -3.04
CA MET A 204 8.00 -38.24 -2.57
C MET A 204 8.72 -36.97 -2.09
N ALA A 205 8.26 -35.78 -2.51
CA ALA A 205 8.74 -34.50 -1.98
C ALA A 205 8.19 -34.17 -0.57
N VAL A 206 7.33 -35.03 -0.01
CA VAL A 206 6.86 -34.94 1.38
C VAL A 206 7.80 -35.76 2.26
N TRP A 207 8.81 -35.08 2.79
CA TRP A 207 9.50 -35.37 4.06
C TRP A 207 9.52 -36.86 4.45
N GLU A 208 10.66 -37.49 4.17
CA GLU A 208 11.03 -38.76 4.74
C GLU A 208 10.85 -38.70 6.26
N ARG A 209 9.80 -39.41 6.70
CA ARG A 209 9.40 -39.59 8.08
C ARG A 209 10.48 -40.46 8.74
N LEU A 210 11.57 -39.85 9.19
CA LEU A 210 12.50 -40.45 10.16
C LEU A 210 11.81 -40.51 11.52
N SER A 211 10.79 -41.37 11.62
CA SER A 211 10.22 -41.82 12.88
C SER A 211 10.72 -43.23 13.17
N SER A 212 11.91 -43.34 13.76
CA SER A 212 12.25 -44.44 14.70
C SER A 212 13.71 -44.41 15.17
N VAL A 213 14.17 -43.34 15.82
CA VAL A 213 15.28 -43.52 16.78
C VAL A 213 15.06 -42.68 18.04
N SER A 214 14.95 -43.42 19.15
CA SER A 214 15.00 -43.01 20.56
C SER A 214 13.79 -42.27 21.14
N LYS A 215 13.16 -42.91 22.13
CA LYS A 215 12.30 -42.30 23.16
C LYS A 215 13.15 -41.31 23.98
N VAL A 216 13.45 -40.14 23.43
CA VAL A 216 13.77 -38.97 24.24
C VAL A 216 12.43 -38.30 24.53
N GLN A 217 12.00 -38.34 25.79
CA GLN A 217 10.83 -37.60 26.24
C GLN A 217 11.11 -36.10 25.97
N LYS A 218 10.49 -35.54 24.92
CA LYS A 218 10.66 -34.12 24.58
C LYS A 218 10.09 -33.29 25.73
N LEU A 219 10.97 -32.64 26.49
CA LEU A 219 10.56 -31.73 27.56
C LEU A 219 10.12 -30.39 26.94
N TYR A 220 8.85 -30.04 27.08
CA TYR A 220 8.33 -28.75 26.62
C TYR A 220 8.27 -27.76 27.77
N ILE A 221 9.03 -26.66 27.65
CA ILE A 221 8.91 -25.50 28.54
C ILE A 221 7.94 -24.51 27.87
N LYS A 222 6.82 -24.19 28.55
CA LYS A 222 5.79 -23.29 28.02
C LYS A 222 5.83 -21.95 28.75
N LYS A 223 6.07 -20.85 28.03
CA LYS A 223 5.89 -19.47 28.53
C LYS A 223 4.63 -18.88 27.90
N ARG A 224 3.75 -18.29 28.72
CA ARG A 224 2.47 -17.70 28.28
C ARG A 224 2.47 -16.20 28.54
N LEU A 225 2.16 -15.43 27.50
CA LEU A 225 2.06 -13.97 27.57
C LEU A 225 0.68 -13.53 27.08
N LYS A 226 -0.05 -12.80 27.92
CA LYS A 226 -1.34 -12.23 27.56
C LYS A 226 -1.12 -10.86 26.92
N LEU A 227 -1.65 -10.69 25.72
CA LEU A 227 -1.66 -9.39 25.05
C LEU A 227 -3.00 -8.68 25.30
N HIS A 228 -2.98 -7.35 25.26
CA HIS A 228 -4.19 -6.56 25.30
C HIS A 228 -5.00 -6.77 24.01
N THR A 229 -6.32 -6.63 24.08
CA THR A 229 -7.25 -6.90 22.95
C THR A 229 -7.06 -5.96 21.75
N SER A 230 -6.33 -4.87 21.93
CA SER A 230 -5.96 -3.93 20.87
C SER A 230 -4.74 -4.36 20.04
N CYS A 231 -4.00 -5.38 20.49
CA CYS A 231 -2.82 -5.87 19.79
C CYS A 231 -3.23 -6.64 18.53
N SER A 232 -2.40 -6.57 17.48
CA SER A 232 -2.60 -7.39 16.29
C SER A 232 -1.98 -8.78 16.46
N VAL A 233 -2.48 -9.76 15.70
CA VAL A 233 -1.84 -11.08 15.57
C VAL A 233 -0.37 -10.94 15.21
N PHE A 234 -0.04 -10.05 14.28
CA PHE A 234 1.35 -9.74 13.90
C PHE A 234 2.24 -9.29 15.10
N GLN A 235 1.70 -8.51 16.04
CA GLN A 235 2.45 -8.15 17.26
C GLN A 235 2.58 -9.34 18.21
N ALA A 236 1.59 -10.22 18.29
CA ALA A 236 1.66 -11.45 19.08
C ALA A 236 2.80 -12.35 18.60
N GLU A 237 2.87 -12.59 17.29
CA GLU A 237 3.91 -13.39 16.66
C GLU A 237 5.31 -12.83 16.89
N LEU A 238 5.48 -11.52 16.66
CA LEU A 238 6.76 -10.85 16.89
C LEU A 238 7.17 -10.89 18.37
N LEU A 239 6.21 -10.72 19.28
CA LEU A 239 6.49 -10.76 20.72
C LEU A 239 6.90 -12.17 21.16
N ALA A 240 6.23 -13.20 20.65
CA ALA A 240 6.59 -14.59 20.93
C ALA A 240 8.04 -14.90 20.50
N ILE A 241 8.43 -14.49 19.29
CA ILE A 241 9.80 -14.67 18.80
C ILE A 241 10.81 -13.88 19.63
N LYS A 242 10.53 -12.61 19.93
CA LYS A 242 11.38 -11.77 20.79
C LYS A 242 11.64 -12.45 22.13
N GLU A 243 10.59 -12.91 22.78
CA GLU A 243 10.65 -13.46 24.14
C GLU A 243 11.34 -14.82 24.17
N ALA A 244 11.25 -15.60 23.08
CA ALA A 244 12.06 -16.80 22.91
C ALA A 244 13.56 -16.47 22.78
N CYS A 245 13.92 -15.42 22.02
CA CYS A 245 15.31 -14.97 21.89
C CYS A 245 15.87 -14.44 23.22
N GLU A 246 15.09 -13.62 23.94
CA GLU A 246 15.51 -13.10 25.24
C GLU A 246 15.65 -14.21 26.29
N TRP A 247 14.70 -15.15 26.34
CA TRP A 247 14.76 -16.26 27.29
C TRP A 247 15.98 -17.16 27.06
N THR A 248 16.33 -17.42 25.80
CA THR A 248 17.52 -18.23 25.45
C THR A 248 18.82 -17.48 25.76
N LEU A 249 18.87 -16.17 25.50
CA LEU A 249 20.01 -15.33 25.89
C LEU A 249 20.18 -15.27 27.42
N ASP A 250 19.11 -15.02 28.18
CA ASP A 250 19.16 -14.98 29.64
C ASP A 250 19.66 -16.30 30.25
N ARG A 251 19.23 -17.42 29.66
CA ARG A 251 19.70 -18.75 30.09
C ARG A 251 21.19 -18.92 29.82
N ARG A 252 21.68 -18.46 28.66
CA ARG A 252 23.09 -18.53 28.28
C ARG A 252 23.96 -17.71 29.25
N LEU A 253 23.53 -16.48 29.58
CA LEU A 253 24.24 -15.59 30.50
C LEU A 253 24.35 -16.18 31.91
N LYS A 254 23.24 -16.69 32.47
CA LYS A 254 23.24 -17.31 33.82
C LYS A 254 24.16 -18.53 33.92
N GLN A 255 24.24 -19.34 32.87
CA GLN A 255 25.15 -20.49 32.84
C GLN A 255 26.63 -20.08 32.78
N GLY A 256 26.94 -18.90 32.23
CA GLY A 256 28.29 -18.34 32.23
C GLY A 256 28.75 -17.91 33.63
N ASP A 257 27.88 -17.24 34.38
CA ASP A 257 28.16 -16.74 35.74
C ASP A 257 28.36 -17.88 36.75
N GLU A 258 27.51 -18.91 36.73
CA GLU A 258 27.62 -20.05 37.65
C GLU A 258 28.89 -20.91 37.40
N ARG A 259 29.40 -20.95 36.16
CA ARG A 259 30.62 -21.68 35.81
C ARG A 259 31.89 -20.92 36.16
N HIS A 260 31.87 -19.58 36.16
CA HIS A 260 32.98 -18.76 36.62
C HIS A 260 33.28 -18.95 38.12
N GLN A 261 32.26 -19.22 38.94
CA GLN A 261 32.44 -19.45 40.39
C GLN A 261 32.94 -20.85 40.76
N ARG A 262 32.83 -21.86 39.88
CA ARG A 262 33.17 -23.27 40.20
C ARG A 262 34.50 -23.77 39.64
N GLY A 263 35.38 -22.89 39.15
CA GLY A 263 36.77 -23.23 38.78
C GLY A 263 36.93 -24.41 37.82
N THR A 264 35.90 -24.72 37.01
CA THR A 264 35.86 -25.94 36.21
C THR A 264 36.11 -25.60 34.74
N ARG A 265 37.33 -25.93 34.30
CA ARG A 265 37.82 -26.17 32.93
C ARG A 265 37.09 -25.42 31.81
N MET A 266 37.76 -24.41 31.26
CA MET A 266 37.37 -23.71 30.03
C MET A 266 37.01 -24.72 28.92
N HIS A 267 35.72 -24.89 28.62
CA HIS A 267 35.32 -25.53 27.39
C HIS A 267 35.57 -24.56 26.24
N MET A 268 36.49 -24.93 25.35
CA MET A 268 36.73 -24.30 24.06
C MET A 268 35.41 -23.96 23.34
N GLY A 269 35.19 -22.67 23.07
CA GLY A 269 34.44 -22.06 21.94
C GLY A 269 33.38 -22.85 21.15
N PHE A 270 32.50 -23.63 21.79
CA PHE A 270 31.37 -24.21 21.05
C PHE A 270 30.26 -23.19 20.89
N LYS A 271 30.06 -22.79 19.62
CA LYS A 271 28.93 -21.96 19.18
C LYS A 271 27.63 -22.71 19.36
N GLU A 272 26.72 -22.18 20.17
CA GLU A 272 25.39 -22.73 20.36
C GLU A 272 24.45 -22.16 19.30
N VAL A 273 23.72 -23.02 18.60
CA VAL A 273 22.78 -22.61 17.54
C VAL A 273 21.36 -22.99 17.96
N ILE A 274 20.50 -21.98 18.10
CA ILE A 274 19.09 -22.11 18.45
C ILE A 274 18.26 -21.97 17.18
N GLN A 275 17.40 -22.94 16.93
CA GLN A 275 16.41 -22.87 15.86
C GLN A 275 15.06 -22.37 16.41
N ILE A 276 14.56 -21.27 15.85
CA ILE A 276 13.24 -20.71 16.13
C ILE A 276 12.32 -21.06 14.96
N LEU A 277 11.28 -21.83 15.26
CA LEU A 277 10.22 -22.23 14.32
C LEU A 277 9.00 -21.32 14.53
N SER A 278 8.49 -20.72 13.46
CA SER A 278 7.29 -19.88 13.50
C SER A 278 6.44 -20.10 12.26
N ASP A 279 5.12 -20.16 12.43
CA ASP A 279 4.16 -20.23 11.34
C ASP A 279 3.83 -18.84 10.73
N SER A 280 4.30 -17.76 11.36
CA SER A 280 4.11 -16.40 10.90
C SER A 280 5.18 -15.96 9.91
N GLN A 281 4.95 -16.24 8.63
CA GLN A 281 5.82 -15.76 7.55
C GLN A 281 5.98 -14.22 7.55
N ALA A 282 4.93 -13.50 7.96
CA ALA A 282 4.97 -12.04 8.08
C ALA A 282 5.98 -11.59 9.15
N ALA A 283 5.99 -12.22 10.34
CA ALA A 283 6.93 -11.91 11.40
C ALA A 283 8.38 -12.21 11.00
N LEU A 284 8.60 -13.35 10.34
CA LEU A 284 9.93 -13.74 9.84
C LEU A 284 10.46 -12.78 8.77
N ARG A 285 9.63 -12.40 7.79
CA ARG A 285 10.01 -11.38 6.78
C ARG A 285 10.29 -10.02 7.43
N ALA A 286 9.53 -9.67 8.47
CA ALA A 286 9.75 -8.43 9.20
C ALA A 286 11.10 -8.42 9.93
N LEU A 287 11.53 -9.54 10.49
CA LEU A 287 12.85 -9.74 11.11
C LEU A 287 13.98 -9.80 10.08
N GLN A 288 13.75 -10.39 8.90
CA GLN A 288 14.75 -10.45 7.82
C GLN A 288 15.14 -9.04 7.34
N LYS A 289 14.20 -8.09 7.37
CA LYS A 289 14.44 -6.70 6.98
C LYS A 289 15.14 -5.93 8.11
N ARG A 290 16.47 -5.79 8.03
CA ARG A 290 17.29 -5.03 9.00
C ARG A 290 16.89 -3.55 9.17
N SER A 291 16.31 -2.94 8.15
CA SER A 291 15.88 -1.53 8.20
C SER A 291 14.46 -1.35 8.78
N ASN A 292 13.89 -2.37 9.42
CA ASN A 292 12.53 -2.33 9.95
C ASN A 292 12.50 -1.56 11.27
N THR A 293 11.65 -0.53 11.33
CA THR A 293 11.54 0.38 12.49
C THR A 293 10.51 -0.07 13.52
N HIS A 294 9.88 -1.24 13.35
CA HIS A 294 8.92 -1.74 14.32
C HIS A 294 9.60 -1.97 15.69
N PRO A 295 9.07 -1.43 16.81
CA PRO A 295 9.77 -1.47 18.10
C PRO A 295 10.10 -2.88 18.62
N ILE A 296 9.23 -3.87 18.34
CA ILE A 296 9.52 -5.26 18.72
C ILE A 296 10.66 -5.83 17.86
N VAL A 297 10.67 -5.55 16.56
CA VAL A 297 11.70 -6.06 15.63
C VAL A 297 13.06 -5.48 15.96
N ALA A 298 13.13 -4.17 16.18
CA ALA A 298 14.37 -3.50 16.60
C ALA A 298 14.94 -4.13 17.88
N LYS A 299 14.09 -4.32 18.91
CA LYS A 299 14.52 -5.01 20.13
C LYS A 299 14.99 -6.44 19.88
N THR A 300 14.30 -7.20 19.02
CA THR A 300 14.72 -8.56 18.66
C THR A 300 16.08 -8.54 17.95
N HIS A 301 16.34 -7.57 17.07
CA HIS A 301 17.66 -7.39 16.44
C HIS A 301 18.74 -7.08 17.49
N ASP A 302 18.46 -6.22 18.47
CA ASP A 302 19.38 -5.92 19.57
C ASP A 302 19.69 -7.19 20.40
N THR A 303 18.67 -8.01 20.69
CA THR A 303 18.83 -9.30 21.38
C THR A 303 19.68 -10.27 20.57
N ILE A 304 19.42 -10.41 19.25
CA ILE A 304 20.22 -11.28 18.36
C ILE A 304 21.67 -10.81 18.29
N TYR A 305 21.89 -9.49 18.21
CA TYR A 305 23.23 -8.91 18.18
C TYR A 305 23.99 -9.21 19.48
N THR A 306 23.33 -9.05 20.63
CA THR A 306 23.91 -9.35 21.95
C THR A 306 24.20 -10.84 22.10
N ALA A 307 23.29 -11.70 21.64
CA ALA A 307 23.47 -13.15 21.66
C ALA A 307 24.69 -13.61 20.84
N ALA A 308 24.92 -12.98 19.68
CA ALA A 308 26.09 -13.28 18.86
C ALA A 308 27.43 -12.97 19.58
N GLN A 309 27.45 -12.04 20.55
CA GLN A 309 28.65 -11.74 21.35
C GLN A 309 28.97 -12.81 22.41
N VAL A 310 28.03 -13.71 22.70
CA VAL A 310 28.18 -14.82 23.67
C VAL A 310 28.13 -16.19 22.99
N ASP A 311 28.50 -16.22 21.70
CA ASP A 311 28.51 -17.39 20.82
C ASP A 311 27.15 -18.10 20.70
N LEU A 312 26.05 -17.34 20.85
CA LEU A 312 24.69 -17.83 20.67
C LEU A 312 24.10 -17.32 19.36
N ASN A 313 23.84 -18.24 18.44
CA ASN A 313 23.32 -17.96 17.12
C ASN A 313 21.85 -18.37 16.98
N PHE A 314 21.06 -17.59 16.25
CA PHE A 314 19.67 -17.92 15.94
C PHE A 314 19.48 -18.24 14.46
N ILE A 315 18.75 -19.33 14.19
CA ILE A 315 18.22 -19.68 12.88
C ILE A 315 16.70 -19.57 12.94
N PHE A 316 16.11 -18.78 12.04
CA PHE A 316 14.68 -18.63 11.95
C PHE A 316 14.14 -19.44 10.77
N SER A 317 13.21 -20.34 11.03
CA SER A 317 12.63 -21.22 10.01
C SER A 317 11.11 -21.11 10.03
N TRP A 318 10.52 -20.99 8.85
CA TRP A 318 9.07 -21.00 8.70
C TRP A 318 8.55 -22.44 8.76
N VAL A 319 7.47 -22.66 9.51
CA VAL A 319 6.73 -23.92 9.53
C VAL A 319 5.29 -23.69 9.10
N LYS A 320 4.65 -24.70 8.53
CA LYS A 320 3.24 -24.57 8.13
C LYS A 320 2.34 -24.69 9.36
N GLY A 321 1.49 -23.70 9.59
CA GLY A 321 0.45 -23.77 10.62
C GLY A 321 -0.59 -24.85 10.30
N HIS A 322 -1.13 -25.50 11.33
CA HIS A 322 -2.17 -26.54 11.23
C HIS A 322 -1.78 -27.74 10.35
N ALA A 323 -0.50 -28.07 10.32
CA ALA A 323 0.05 -29.18 9.52
C ALA A 323 0.41 -30.41 10.36
N GLY A 324 0.03 -30.45 11.64
CA GLY A 324 0.29 -31.59 12.54
C GLY A 324 1.69 -31.60 13.16
N ASP A 325 2.45 -30.50 13.08
CA ASP A 325 3.69 -30.35 13.84
C ASP A 325 3.39 -30.18 15.33
N ALA A 326 3.73 -31.18 16.14
CA ALA A 326 3.38 -31.19 17.56
C ALA A 326 3.90 -29.96 18.32
N GLY A 327 5.07 -29.41 17.96
CA GLY A 327 5.64 -28.23 18.61
C GLY A 327 4.85 -26.97 18.26
N ASN A 328 4.51 -26.79 16.98
CA ASN A 328 3.71 -25.67 16.52
C ASN A 328 2.28 -25.69 17.09
N GLU A 329 1.61 -26.85 17.09
CA GLU A 329 0.28 -26.99 17.68
C GLU A 329 0.28 -26.69 19.19
N ILE A 330 1.31 -27.14 19.91
CA ILE A 330 1.48 -26.81 21.33
C ILE A 330 1.68 -25.30 21.54
N ALA A 331 2.44 -24.64 20.67
CA ALA A 331 2.66 -23.19 20.75
C ALA A 331 1.37 -22.40 20.50
N ASP A 332 0.60 -22.77 19.46
CA ASP A 332 -0.69 -22.16 19.14
C ASP A 332 -1.73 -22.36 20.25
N GLU A 333 -1.86 -23.59 20.78
CA GLU A 333 -2.73 -23.88 21.93
C GLU A 333 -2.33 -23.04 23.15
N THR A 334 -1.02 -22.92 23.41
CA THR A 334 -0.48 -22.13 24.52
C THR A 334 -0.78 -20.64 24.36
N ALA A 335 -0.66 -20.11 23.14
CA ALA A 335 -0.99 -18.73 22.81
C ALA A 335 -2.50 -18.45 22.97
N LYS A 336 -3.36 -19.33 22.44
CA LYS A 336 -4.82 -19.26 22.61
C LYS A 336 -5.23 -19.30 24.08
N GLY A 337 -4.62 -20.20 24.85
CA GLY A 337 -4.82 -20.30 26.29
C GLY A 337 -4.37 -19.04 27.05
N ALA A 338 -3.34 -18.34 26.59
CA ALA A 338 -2.91 -17.07 27.19
C ALA A 338 -3.89 -15.92 26.90
N ALA A 339 -4.51 -15.91 25.71
CA ALA A 339 -5.47 -14.88 25.32
C ALA A 339 -6.76 -14.91 26.17
N THR A 340 -7.19 -16.09 26.62
CA THR A 340 -8.42 -16.27 27.42
C THR A 340 -8.22 -16.08 28.93
N GLN A 341 -6.98 -15.95 29.41
CA GLN A 341 -6.72 -15.78 30.85
C GLN A 341 -7.29 -14.46 31.39
N HIS A 342 -7.97 -14.50 32.54
CA HIS A 342 -8.43 -13.30 33.27
C HIS A 342 -7.30 -12.65 34.09
N LYS A 343 -6.17 -12.31 33.45
CA LYS A 343 -5.07 -11.53 34.05
C LYS A 343 -4.86 -10.19 33.37
N THR A 344 -4.09 -9.29 33.98
CA THR A 344 -3.64 -8.04 33.33
C THR A 344 -2.74 -8.38 32.12
N PRO A 345 -2.83 -7.65 31.00
CA PRO A 345 -1.97 -7.91 29.85
C PRO A 345 -0.50 -7.65 30.15
N ASP A 346 0.37 -8.58 29.72
CA ASP A 346 1.82 -8.43 29.75
C ASP A 346 2.32 -7.43 28.69
N TYR A 347 1.55 -7.26 27.60
CA TYR A 347 1.84 -6.28 26.54
C TYR A 347 0.58 -5.56 26.07
N ALA A 348 0.59 -4.23 26.15
CA ALA A 348 -0.58 -3.38 25.91
C ALA A 348 -0.39 -2.28 24.84
N LYS A 349 0.72 -2.31 24.08
CA LYS A 349 0.90 -1.35 22.97
C LYS A 349 0.12 -1.79 21.75
N PHE A 350 -0.57 -0.87 21.10
CA PHE A 350 -1.40 -1.13 19.92
C PHE A 350 -0.77 -0.57 18.64
N PRO A 351 -1.12 -1.11 17.46
CA PRO A 351 -0.61 -0.60 16.19
C PRO A 351 -1.32 0.70 15.82
N MET A 352 -0.66 1.57 15.06
CA MET A 352 -1.27 2.83 14.59
C MET A 352 -2.54 2.59 13.75
N SER A 353 -2.62 1.44 13.06
CA SER A 353 -3.84 1.03 12.34
C SER A 353 -5.04 0.85 13.27
N PHE A 354 -4.84 0.37 14.50
CA PHE A 354 -5.90 0.28 15.51
C PHE A 354 -6.45 1.66 15.85
N VAL A 355 -5.58 2.63 16.14
CA VAL A 355 -5.98 4.01 16.44
C VAL A 355 -6.74 4.64 15.28
N LYS A 356 -6.19 4.53 14.06
CA LYS A 356 -6.85 5.07 12.85
C LYS A 356 -8.22 4.47 12.64
N ARG A 357 -8.36 3.14 12.83
CA ARG A 357 -9.65 2.45 12.72
C ARG A 357 -10.64 2.93 13.79
N THR A 358 -10.24 2.97 15.06
CA THR A 358 -11.10 3.44 16.17
C THR A 358 -11.54 4.89 15.96
N MET A 359 -10.65 5.78 15.52
CA MET A 359 -10.98 7.17 15.21
C MET A 359 -11.97 7.27 14.04
N ARG A 360 -11.78 6.47 12.99
CA ARG A 360 -12.70 6.42 11.85
C ARG A 360 -14.07 5.89 12.27
N GLU A 361 -14.13 4.84 13.07
CA GLU A 361 -15.38 4.29 13.63
C GLU A 361 -16.11 5.35 14.48
N LYS A 362 -15.39 6.07 15.34
CA LYS A 362 -15.98 7.16 16.15
C LYS A 362 -16.51 8.28 15.26
N THR A 363 -15.73 8.73 14.28
CA THR A 363 -16.12 9.76 13.32
C THR A 363 -17.37 9.33 12.55
N TRP A 364 -17.41 8.09 12.07
CA TRP A 364 -18.53 7.52 11.35
C TRP A 364 -19.80 7.48 12.21
N ARG A 365 -19.71 7.01 13.46
CA ARG A 365 -20.83 7.01 14.41
C ARG A 365 -21.35 8.42 14.65
N THR A 366 -20.46 9.37 14.95
CA THR A 366 -20.85 10.78 15.14
C THR A 366 -21.54 11.34 13.89
N TRP A 367 -21.04 11.03 12.70
CA TRP A 367 -21.65 11.51 11.46
C TRP A 367 -23.00 10.87 11.19
N GLN A 368 -23.16 9.56 11.46
CA GLN A 368 -24.43 8.85 11.35
C GLN A 368 -25.46 9.44 12.31
N THR A 369 -25.11 9.66 13.57
CA THR A 369 -26.01 10.30 14.55
C THR A 369 -26.42 11.71 14.12
N ARG A 370 -25.48 12.52 13.60
CA ARG A 370 -25.80 13.86 13.06
C ARG A 370 -26.73 13.76 11.87
N TYR A 371 -26.51 12.80 10.98
CA TYR A 371 -27.37 12.57 9.83
C TYR A 371 -28.78 12.20 10.28
N GLU A 372 -28.94 11.21 11.15
CA GLU A 372 -30.24 10.74 11.66
C GLU A 372 -30.99 11.84 12.43
N SER A 373 -30.31 12.58 13.31
CA SER A 373 -30.91 13.63 14.16
C SER A 373 -31.15 14.98 13.48
N ALA A 374 -30.62 15.22 12.28
CA ALA A 374 -30.83 16.50 11.60
C ALA A 374 -32.32 16.78 11.31
N GLU A 375 -32.82 17.98 11.61
CA GLU A 375 -34.22 18.32 11.31
C GLU A 375 -34.46 18.51 9.79
N GLN A 376 -33.40 18.84 9.05
CA GLN A 376 -33.44 19.10 7.61
C GLN A 376 -33.20 17.82 6.79
N GLY A 377 -33.60 17.87 5.52
CA GLY A 377 -33.31 16.80 4.55
C GLY A 377 -34.21 15.56 4.69
N ALA A 378 -35.43 15.71 5.23
CA ALA A 378 -36.38 14.61 5.43
C ALA A 378 -36.56 13.72 4.18
N ARG A 379 -36.69 14.32 2.99
CA ARG A 379 -36.79 13.58 1.73
C ARG A 379 -35.56 12.74 1.43
N THR A 380 -34.36 13.30 1.62
CA THR A 380 -33.12 12.56 1.39
C THR A 380 -33.00 11.39 2.36
N LYS A 381 -33.45 11.56 3.61
CA LYS A 381 -33.49 10.47 4.60
C LYS A 381 -34.53 9.40 4.29
N GLU A 382 -35.67 9.76 3.71
CA GLU A 382 -36.66 8.79 3.24
C GLU A 382 -36.08 7.86 2.16
N LEU A 383 -35.30 8.43 1.23
CA LEU A 383 -34.68 7.67 0.14
C LEU A 383 -33.37 6.96 0.54
N LEU A 384 -32.60 7.57 1.44
CA LEU A 384 -31.26 7.14 1.86
C LEU A 384 -31.17 7.25 3.40
N PRO A 385 -31.76 6.32 4.16
CA PRO A 385 -31.88 6.44 5.61
C PRO A 385 -30.55 6.38 6.36
N LYS A 386 -29.50 5.78 5.78
CA LYS A 386 -28.17 5.66 6.40
C LYS A 386 -27.06 6.25 5.55
N LEU A 387 -25.97 6.68 6.17
CA LEU A 387 -24.77 7.12 5.45
C LEU A 387 -24.16 6.02 4.58
N THR A 388 -24.37 4.74 4.96
CA THR A 388 -23.98 3.59 4.14
C THR A 388 -24.68 3.58 2.79
N ASP A 389 -25.94 4.01 2.76
CA ASP A 389 -26.77 4.04 1.54
C ASP A 389 -26.27 5.14 0.60
N ILE A 390 -25.91 6.30 1.16
CA ILE A 390 -25.27 7.39 0.42
C ILE A 390 -23.95 6.93 -0.19
N CYS A 391 -23.12 6.23 0.60
CA CYS A 391 -21.86 5.68 0.12
C CYS A 391 -22.06 4.61 -0.95
N ALA A 392 -23.10 3.77 -0.85
CA ALA A 392 -23.44 2.79 -1.88
C ALA A 392 -23.85 3.48 -3.18
N LEU A 393 -24.71 4.49 -3.09
CA LEU A 393 -25.13 5.29 -4.25
C LEU A 393 -23.94 5.97 -4.94
N TRP A 394 -23.03 6.58 -4.19
CA TRP A 394 -21.83 7.25 -4.75
C TRP A 394 -20.85 6.30 -5.43
N LYS A 395 -20.86 5.01 -5.04
CA LYS A 395 -20.07 3.98 -5.73
C LYS A 395 -20.76 3.51 -7.00
N ALA A 396 -22.09 3.43 -6.99
CA ALA A 396 -22.88 2.90 -8.09
C ALA A 396 -23.08 3.92 -9.22
N THR A 397 -23.12 5.22 -8.91
CA THR A 397 -23.35 6.26 -9.92
C THR A 397 -22.68 7.59 -9.59
N LYS A 398 -22.38 8.37 -10.64
CA LYS A 398 -21.88 9.73 -10.50
C LYS A 398 -23.03 10.65 -10.07
N VAL A 399 -22.83 11.35 -8.96
CA VAL A 399 -23.78 12.36 -8.49
C VAL A 399 -23.83 13.51 -9.50
N SER A 400 -24.97 13.65 -10.18
CA SER A 400 -25.25 14.75 -11.12
C SER A 400 -26.08 15.85 -10.46
N PHE A 401 -26.16 17.01 -11.12
CA PHE A 401 -27.03 18.11 -10.69
C PHE A 401 -28.50 17.63 -10.63
N GLN A 402 -29.00 17.01 -11.69
CA GLN A 402 -30.37 16.50 -11.78
C GLN A 402 -30.67 15.44 -10.71
N LEU A 403 -29.75 14.49 -10.48
CA LEU A 403 -29.90 13.48 -9.43
C LEU A 403 -29.96 14.14 -8.04
N THR A 404 -29.13 15.15 -7.80
CA THR A 404 -29.15 15.92 -6.55
C THR A 404 -30.51 16.61 -6.35
N GLN A 405 -31.07 17.22 -7.40
CA GLN A 405 -32.41 17.82 -7.33
C GLN A 405 -33.49 16.78 -6.98
N ALA A 406 -33.41 15.58 -7.54
CA ALA A 406 -34.34 14.50 -7.24
C ALA A 406 -34.24 13.99 -5.79
N LEU A 407 -33.01 13.77 -5.30
CA LEU A 407 -32.74 13.27 -3.95
C LEU A 407 -33.08 14.28 -2.85
N THR A 408 -32.90 15.57 -3.13
CA THR A 408 -33.17 16.65 -2.17
C THR A 408 -34.60 17.19 -2.29
N GLY A 409 -35.27 16.97 -3.44
CA GLY A 409 -36.55 17.60 -3.73
C GLY A 409 -36.40 19.10 -4.03
N HIS A 410 -35.21 19.56 -4.39
CA HIS A 410 -34.94 20.96 -4.74
C HIS A 410 -34.74 21.07 -6.24
N GLY A 411 -35.81 21.32 -7.01
CA GLY A 411 -35.72 21.33 -8.46
C GLY A 411 -36.86 22.02 -9.17
N TYR A 412 -36.92 21.83 -10.49
CA TYR A 412 -37.85 22.54 -11.39
C TYR A 412 -39.31 22.09 -11.31
N HIS A 413 -39.70 21.26 -10.34
CA HIS A 413 -41.11 20.85 -10.20
C HIS A 413 -41.91 21.95 -9.50
N LYS A 414 -43.16 22.16 -9.94
CA LYS A 414 -43.95 23.34 -9.56
C LYS A 414 -44.26 23.43 -8.08
N GLU A 415 -44.39 22.31 -7.35
CA GLU A 415 -44.54 22.34 -5.89
C GLU A 415 -43.38 23.13 -5.23
N TYR A 416 -42.13 22.83 -5.62
CA TYR A 416 -40.96 23.53 -5.15
C TYR A 416 -40.93 24.98 -5.64
N LEU A 417 -41.14 25.22 -6.94
CA LEU A 417 -41.09 26.57 -7.50
C LEU A 417 -42.15 27.50 -6.91
N HIS A 418 -43.36 27.01 -6.67
CA HIS A 418 -44.44 27.76 -6.04
C HIS A 418 -44.11 28.10 -4.58
N ARG A 419 -43.53 27.16 -3.82
CA ARG A 419 -43.05 27.41 -2.45
C ARG A 419 -42.03 28.56 -2.39
N PHE A 420 -41.23 28.73 -3.43
CA PHE A 420 -40.27 29.83 -3.58
C PHE A 420 -40.85 31.06 -4.32
N LYS A 421 -42.16 31.10 -4.57
CA LYS A 421 -42.86 32.19 -5.26
C LYS A 421 -42.33 32.49 -6.68
N ILE A 422 -41.82 31.45 -7.34
CA ILE A 422 -41.37 31.51 -8.73
C ILE A 422 -42.53 31.12 -9.67
N ALA A 423 -43.17 29.97 -9.44
CA ALA A 423 -44.36 29.58 -10.20
C ALA A 423 -45.63 30.19 -9.58
N ALA A 424 -46.61 30.53 -10.42
CA ALA A 424 -47.90 31.07 -9.98
C ALA A 424 -48.76 30.04 -9.23
N ASP A 425 -48.63 28.76 -9.61
CA ASP A 425 -49.39 27.65 -9.05
C ASP A 425 -48.50 26.40 -8.89
N PRO A 426 -48.87 25.46 -8.00
CA PRO A 426 -48.14 24.21 -7.81
C PRO A 426 -48.59 23.08 -8.76
N PHE A 427 -49.54 23.31 -9.68
CA PHE A 427 -50.27 22.26 -10.40
C PHE A 427 -49.56 21.78 -11.66
N CYS A 428 -49.56 20.47 -11.87
CA CYS A 428 -48.91 19.83 -13.00
C CYS A 428 -49.63 20.17 -14.31
N PRO A 429 -48.90 20.54 -15.39
CA PRO A 429 -49.51 20.78 -16.70
C PRO A 429 -50.07 19.53 -17.41
N CYS A 430 -50.20 18.38 -16.73
CA CYS A 430 -50.86 17.19 -17.28
C CYS A 430 -52.38 17.24 -17.09
N ASP A 431 -52.85 17.82 -15.99
CA ASP A 431 -54.28 17.91 -15.62
C ASP A 431 -54.66 19.28 -15.03
N ASN A 432 -53.67 20.13 -14.73
CA ASN A 432 -53.81 21.44 -14.08
C ASN A 432 -54.51 21.40 -12.70
N THR A 433 -54.58 20.22 -12.06
CA THR A 433 -55.25 20.04 -10.76
C THR A 433 -54.37 19.30 -9.76
N THR A 434 -53.54 18.35 -10.20
CA THR A 434 -52.65 17.60 -9.31
C THR A 434 -51.39 18.40 -9.01
N THR A 435 -51.01 18.49 -7.74
CA THR A 435 -49.74 19.12 -7.33
C THR A 435 -48.56 18.40 -7.99
N GLN A 436 -47.69 19.14 -8.67
CA GLN A 436 -46.54 18.58 -9.36
C GLN A 436 -45.40 18.27 -8.37
N THR A 437 -45.52 17.16 -7.67
CA THR A 437 -44.47 16.59 -6.82
C THR A 437 -43.53 15.71 -7.65
N LEU A 438 -42.31 15.45 -7.15
CA LEU A 438 -41.43 14.48 -7.83
C LEU A 438 -42.02 13.06 -7.81
N THR A 439 -42.80 12.71 -6.77
CA THR A 439 -43.49 11.42 -6.68
C THR A 439 -44.50 11.27 -7.81
N HIS A 440 -45.34 12.29 -8.04
CA HIS A 440 -46.26 12.34 -9.17
C HIS A 440 -45.51 12.19 -10.50
N LEU A 441 -44.43 12.95 -10.70
CA LEU A 441 -43.64 12.90 -11.93
C LEU A 441 -43.01 11.52 -12.19
N LEU A 442 -42.54 10.86 -11.14
CA LEU A 442 -41.92 9.54 -11.23
C LEU A 442 -42.92 8.41 -11.38
N ARG A 443 -44.10 8.47 -10.75
CA ARG A 443 -45.01 7.32 -10.57
C ARG A 443 -46.35 7.43 -11.29
N GLU A 444 -46.83 8.63 -11.59
CA GLU A 444 -48.24 8.84 -11.99
C GLU A 444 -48.35 9.64 -13.29
N CYS A 445 -47.53 10.67 -13.46
CA CYS A 445 -47.68 11.67 -14.51
C CYS A 445 -47.73 11.03 -15.92
N PRO A 446 -48.82 11.21 -16.68
CA PRO A 446 -48.97 10.63 -18.02
C PRO A 446 -47.89 11.09 -19.00
N ARG A 447 -47.36 12.31 -18.81
CA ARG A 447 -46.31 12.89 -19.67
C ARG A 447 -44.99 12.11 -19.63
N PHE A 448 -44.79 11.27 -18.62
CA PHE A 448 -43.58 10.47 -18.42
C PHE A 448 -43.86 8.96 -18.44
N GLU A 449 -45.08 8.55 -18.81
CA GLU A 449 -45.55 7.16 -18.77
C GLU A 449 -44.65 6.19 -19.55
N TYR A 450 -44.29 6.54 -20.79
CA TYR A 450 -43.44 5.68 -21.62
C TYR A 450 -42.08 5.36 -20.96
N ASN A 451 -41.40 6.38 -20.43
CA ASN A 451 -40.10 6.21 -19.78
C ASN A 451 -40.24 5.53 -18.40
N ARG A 452 -41.34 5.80 -17.68
CA ARG A 452 -41.70 5.13 -16.43
C ARG A 452 -41.87 3.64 -16.64
N LEU A 453 -42.72 3.22 -17.57
CA LEU A 453 -42.98 1.81 -17.87
C LEU A 453 -41.70 1.08 -18.27
N ARG A 454 -40.84 1.69 -19.10
CA ARG A 454 -39.54 1.11 -19.45
C ARG A 454 -38.66 0.85 -18.23
N HIS A 455 -38.62 1.78 -17.29
CA HIS A 455 -37.86 1.64 -16.06
C HIS A 455 -38.47 0.56 -15.13
N GLU A 456 -39.78 0.60 -14.92
CA GLU A 456 -40.51 -0.35 -14.08
C GLU A 456 -40.41 -1.78 -14.61
N MET A 457 -40.49 -1.98 -15.94
CA MET A 457 -40.28 -3.28 -16.57
C MET A 457 -38.86 -3.83 -16.32
N LEU A 458 -37.83 -2.97 -16.43
CA LEU A 458 -36.46 -3.38 -16.13
C LEU A 458 -36.32 -3.79 -14.67
N CYS A 459 -36.87 -3.01 -13.74
CA CYS A 459 -36.83 -3.32 -12.31
C CYS A 459 -37.62 -4.59 -11.96
N SER A 460 -38.77 -4.82 -12.60
CA SER A 460 -39.55 -6.07 -12.49
C SER A 460 -38.72 -7.29 -12.90
N ASN A 461 -38.05 -7.22 -14.06
CA ASN A 461 -37.16 -8.28 -14.53
C ASN A 461 -35.99 -8.56 -13.57
N LEU A 462 -35.52 -7.52 -12.87
CA LEU A 462 -34.46 -7.62 -11.87
C LEU A 462 -34.97 -7.97 -10.46
N ARG A 463 -36.30 -8.08 -10.26
CA ARG A 463 -36.99 -8.33 -8.98
C ARG A 463 -36.61 -7.32 -7.89
N ILE A 464 -36.57 -6.04 -8.25
CA ILE A 464 -36.27 -4.93 -7.33
C ILE A 464 -37.37 -3.88 -7.39
N SER A 465 -37.53 -3.11 -6.31
CA SER A 465 -38.46 -1.99 -6.29
C SER A 465 -37.95 -0.84 -7.17
N PRO A 466 -38.74 -0.35 -8.15
CA PRO A 466 -38.31 0.67 -9.13
C PRO A 466 -38.00 2.04 -8.52
N TYR A 467 -38.43 2.29 -7.28
CA TYR A 467 -38.24 3.59 -6.64
C TYR A 467 -37.52 3.49 -5.29
N CYS A 468 -36.96 2.32 -4.97
CA CYS A 468 -36.16 2.10 -3.77
C CYS A 468 -34.68 2.35 -4.10
N VAL A 469 -34.18 3.56 -3.82
CA VAL A 469 -32.83 3.99 -4.23
C VAL A 469 -31.74 3.07 -3.65
N THR A 470 -31.95 2.53 -2.45
CA THR A 470 -31.02 1.58 -1.81
C THR A 470 -30.93 0.27 -2.57
N GLU A 471 -32.05 -0.29 -3.04
CA GLU A 471 -32.07 -1.48 -3.89
C GLU A 471 -31.50 -1.22 -5.28
N LEU A 472 -31.88 -0.10 -5.90
CA LEU A 472 -31.38 0.31 -7.21
C LEU A 472 -29.85 0.43 -7.19
N SER A 473 -29.27 0.98 -6.13
CA SER A 473 -27.82 1.14 -5.98
C SER A 473 -27.04 -0.18 -5.95
N ASN A 474 -27.70 -1.31 -5.71
CA ASN A 474 -27.08 -2.64 -5.73
C ASN A 474 -27.02 -3.25 -7.14
N LYS A 475 -27.71 -2.66 -8.14
CA LYS A 475 -27.81 -3.18 -9.51
C LYS A 475 -27.48 -2.06 -10.51
N GLN A 476 -26.33 -2.18 -11.17
CA GLN A 476 -25.80 -1.12 -12.04
C GLN A 476 -26.78 -0.69 -13.15
N SER A 477 -27.37 -1.65 -13.86
CA SER A 477 -28.34 -1.37 -14.92
C SER A 477 -29.61 -0.67 -14.41
N ALA A 478 -30.04 -0.98 -13.18
CA ALA A 478 -31.22 -0.39 -12.57
C ALA A 478 -30.98 1.07 -12.15
N ILE A 479 -29.86 1.34 -11.47
CA ILE A 479 -29.51 2.72 -11.08
C ILE A 479 -29.24 3.59 -12.31
N GLU A 480 -28.62 3.06 -13.36
CA GLU A 480 -28.41 3.79 -14.61
C GLU A 480 -29.73 4.13 -15.31
N SER A 481 -30.66 3.18 -15.35
CA SER A 481 -32.01 3.41 -15.88
C SER A 481 -32.76 4.48 -15.07
N PHE A 482 -32.70 4.38 -13.74
CA PHE A 482 -33.32 5.37 -12.84
C PHE A 482 -32.74 6.78 -13.00
N VAL A 483 -31.41 6.89 -13.05
CA VAL A 483 -30.72 8.18 -13.26
C VAL A 483 -31.05 8.76 -14.62
N THR A 484 -31.09 7.92 -15.66
CA THR A 484 -31.49 8.36 -17.01
C THR A 484 -32.92 8.88 -17.02
N PHE A 485 -33.83 8.19 -16.32
CA PHE A 485 -35.22 8.62 -16.19
C PHE A 485 -35.35 9.95 -15.44
N ILE A 486 -34.65 10.11 -14.31
CA ILE A 486 -34.58 11.38 -13.58
C ILE A 486 -34.06 12.51 -14.47
N ASN A 487 -32.94 12.28 -15.17
CA ASN A 487 -32.35 13.30 -16.04
C ASN A 487 -33.37 13.75 -17.10
N TYR A 488 -34.06 12.80 -17.73
CA TYR A 488 -35.11 13.10 -18.71
C TYR A 488 -36.24 13.95 -18.11
N ILE A 489 -36.77 13.58 -16.94
CA ILE A 489 -37.81 14.35 -16.26
C ILE A 489 -37.32 15.77 -16.01
N ILE A 490 -36.18 15.92 -15.34
CA ILE A 490 -35.67 17.24 -14.92
C ILE A 490 -35.37 18.13 -16.13
N ASP A 491 -34.79 17.59 -17.20
CA ASP A 491 -34.52 18.34 -18.42
C ASP A 491 -35.82 18.81 -19.10
N LYS A 492 -36.87 17.98 -19.08
CA LYS A 492 -38.20 18.38 -19.59
C LYS A 492 -38.89 19.41 -18.71
N LEU A 493 -38.81 19.30 -17.38
CA LEU A 493 -39.36 20.29 -16.47
C LEU A 493 -38.70 21.66 -16.63
N LYS A 494 -37.38 21.69 -16.89
CA LYS A 494 -36.68 22.94 -17.21
C LYS A 494 -37.26 23.64 -18.44
N GLY A 495 -37.84 22.90 -19.38
CA GLY A 495 -38.57 23.48 -20.52
C GLY A 495 -40.03 23.83 -20.19
N PHE A 496 -40.76 22.92 -19.53
CA PHE A 496 -42.20 23.07 -19.30
C PHE A 496 -42.57 24.05 -18.20
N ASN A 497 -41.75 24.14 -17.16
CA ASN A 497 -42.01 24.97 -15.98
C ASN A 497 -41.10 26.20 -15.93
N LYS A 498 -40.32 26.44 -16.99
CA LYS A 498 -39.66 27.72 -17.14
C LYS A 498 -40.74 28.80 -17.24
N LEU A 499 -40.66 29.74 -16.30
CA LEU A 499 -41.03 31.14 -16.52
C LEU A 499 -40.29 31.66 -17.75
#